data_AF-A0A8J7SYT0-F1
#
_entry.id   AF-A0A8J7SYT0-F1
#
_cell.length_a   1.000
_cell.length_b   1.000
_cell.length_c   1.000
_cell.angle_alpha   90.00
_cell.angle_beta   90.00
_cell.angle_gamma   90.00
#
_symmetry.space_group_name_H-M   'P 1'
#
loop_
_entity.id
_entity.type
_entity.pdbx_description
1 polymer ?
#
loop_
_entity_poly.entity_id
_entity_poly.type
_entity_poly.pdbx_seq_one_letter_code
_entity_poly.pdbx_strand_id
1 'polypeptide(L)'
;MARQTTPFALYNVGFGQAVKVRDVVERVIAATGRRIGIAHDLSRPSIPFSLALDSGRIAAEIGWRAETTLAEGLARTIAYWRAQARPAAAS
;
A
#
# COMPACT_ATOMS: atom_id res chain seq x y z
N MET A 1 32.26 -9.47 -6.58
CA MET A 1 30.87 -9.90 -6.34
C MET A 1 30.36 -10.61 -7.58
N ALA A 2 30.00 -11.88 -7.49
CA ALA A 2 29.46 -12.62 -8.63
C ALA A 2 28.16 -11.95 -9.10
N ARG A 3 28.13 -11.48 -10.34
CA ARG A 3 26.95 -10.89 -10.98
C ARG A 3 26.03 -12.04 -11.43
N GLN A 4 24.72 -11.90 -11.26
CA GLN A 4 23.72 -12.96 -11.47
C GLN A 4 23.75 -13.53 -12.91
N THR A 5 23.75 -14.86 -13.03
CA THR A 5 23.88 -15.63 -14.30
C THR A 5 23.05 -16.93 -14.29
N THR A 6 21.92 -16.96 -13.57
CA THR A 6 21.30 -18.19 -13.00
C THR A 6 19.83 -18.46 -13.41
N PRO A 7 19.35 -19.73 -13.27
CA PRO A 7 17.97 -20.19 -13.57
C PRO A 7 16.84 -19.60 -12.71
N PHE A 8 17.18 -18.86 -11.65
CA PHE A 8 16.24 -18.09 -10.83
C PHE A 8 16.61 -16.61 -10.87
N ALA A 9 15.62 -15.73 -10.66
CA ALA A 9 15.78 -14.29 -10.72
C ALA A 9 15.18 -13.55 -9.53
N LEU A 10 15.82 -12.45 -9.15
CA LEU A 10 15.33 -11.51 -8.15
C LEU A 10 14.54 -10.40 -8.84
N TYR A 11 13.32 -10.21 -8.36
CA TYR A 11 12.40 -9.23 -8.88
C TYR A 11 11.84 -8.35 -7.79
N ASN A 12 11.76 -7.07 -8.11
CA ASN A 12 10.95 -6.12 -7.37
C ASN A 12 9.48 -6.36 -7.70
N VAL A 13 8.67 -6.64 -6.67
CA VAL A 13 7.23 -6.89 -6.78
C VAL A 13 6.49 -5.81 -6.00
N GLY A 14 5.84 -4.90 -6.72
CA GLY A 14 5.13 -3.79 -6.09
C GLY A 14 4.42 -2.87 -7.07
N PHE A 15 3.60 -1.98 -6.52
CA PHE A 15 2.69 -1.08 -7.26
C PHE A 15 3.40 -0.10 -8.20
N GLY A 16 4.67 0.21 -7.93
CA GLY A 16 5.50 1.03 -8.81
C GLY A 16 5.29 2.54 -8.74
N GLN A 17 4.33 3.00 -7.93
CA GLN A 17 4.06 4.42 -7.73
C GLN A 17 4.18 4.78 -6.24
N ALA A 18 4.80 5.93 -5.97
CA ALA A 18 4.77 6.52 -4.62
C ALA A 18 3.39 7.10 -4.33
N VAL A 19 2.91 6.91 -3.10
CA VAL A 19 1.63 7.43 -2.62
C VAL A 19 1.88 8.23 -1.36
N LYS A 20 1.28 9.42 -1.27
CA LYS A 20 1.38 10.24 -0.05
C LYS A 20 0.60 9.57 1.08
N VAL A 21 1.19 9.53 2.28
CA VAL A 21 0.53 9.02 3.49
C VAL A 21 -0.81 9.71 3.73
N ARG A 22 -0.86 11.04 3.53
CA ARG A 22 -2.08 11.84 3.66
C ARG A 22 -3.20 11.33 2.74
N ASP A 23 -2.90 11.05 1.48
CA ASP A 23 -3.91 10.59 0.51
C ASP A 23 -4.47 9.22 0.89
N VAL A 24 -3.65 8.33 1.46
CA VAL A 24 -4.10 7.04 1.99
C VAL A 24 -5.03 7.25 3.20
N VAL A 25 -4.64 8.11 4.14
CA VAL A 25 -5.43 8.44 5.34
C VAL A 25 -6.78 9.04 4.94
N GLU A 26 -6.82 10.00 4.02
CA GLU A 26 -8.05 10.61 3.51
C GLU A 26 -8.99 9.58 2.88
N ARG A 27 -8.47 8.65 2.06
CA ARG A 27 -9.25 7.56 1.46
C ARG A 27 -9.82 6.61 2.51
N VAL A 28 -9.05 6.26 3.54
CA VAL A 28 -9.53 5.43 4.65
C VAL A 28 -10.64 6.14 5.40
N ILE A 29 -10.46 7.41 5.78
CA ILE A 29 -11.49 8.21 6.48
C ILE A 29 -12.77 8.27 5.65
N ALA A 30 -12.68 8.58 4.35
CA ALA A 30 -13.83 8.62 3.45
C ALA A 30 -14.60 7.28 3.44
N ALA A 31 -13.88 6.15 3.42
CA ALA A 31 -14.48 4.82 3.44
C ALA A 31 -15.16 4.46 4.79
N THR A 32 -14.83 5.14 5.89
CA THR A 32 -15.51 4.94 7.18
C THR A 32 -16.89 5.60 7.25
N GLY A 33 -17.16 6.61 6.41
CA GLY A 33 -18.35 7.46 6.53
C GLY A 33 -18.37 8.37 7.77
N ARG A 34 -17.25 8.44 8.51
CA ARG A 34 -17.13 9.26 9.74
C ARG A 34 -16.33 10.53 9.46
N ARG A 35 -16.64 11.59 10.19
CA ARG A 35 -15.85 12.82 10.20
C ARG A 35 -14.69 12.69 11.20
N ILE A 36 -13.50 12.34 10.71
CA ILE A 36 -12.29 12.17 11.51
C ILE A 36 -11.30 13.28 11.12
N GLY A 37 -10.73 13.97 12.11
CA GLY A 37 -9.70 14.99 11.88
C GLY A 37 -8.33 14.36 11.59
N ILE A 38 -7.53 15.02 10.75
CA ILE A 38 -6.16 14.61 10.42
C ILE A 38 -5.19 15.59 11.09
N ALA A 39 -4.24 15.09 11.87
CA ALA A 39 -3.15 15.87 12.45
C ALA A 39 -1.80 15.23 12.07
N HIS A 40 -0.85 16.05 11.63
CA HIS A 40 0.50 15.60 11.26
C HIS A 40 1.44 15.79 12.45
N ASP A 41 1.83 14.70 13.11
CA ASP A 41 2.76 14.70 14.24
C ASP A 41 4.21 14.68 13.74
N LEU A 42 4.81 15.87 13.63
CA LEU A 42 6.19 16.05 13.17
C LEU A 42 7.25 15.62 14.19
N SER A 43 6.85 15.23 15.42
CA SER A 43 7.79 14.67 16.40
C SER A 43 8.16 13.22 16.08
N ARG A 44 7.40 12.56 15.20
CA ARG A 44 7.62 11.16 14.81
C ARG A 44 8.65 11.05 13.67
N PRO A 45 9.44 9.97 13.64
CA PRO A 45 10.35 9.72 12.53
C PRO A 45 9.62 9.69 11.18
N SER A 46 10.20 10.33 10.18
CA SER A 46 9.77 10.29 8.78
C SER A 46 10.97 10.05 7.88
N ILE A 47 10.74 9.54 6.67
CA ILE A 47 11.77 9.38 5.65
C ILE A 47 11.89 10.69 4.84
N PRO A 48 13.10 11.24 4.62
CA PRO A 48 13.27 12.52 3.92
C PRO A 48 13.23 12.39 2.39
N PHE A 49 12.76 11.27 1.86
CA PHE A 49 12.69 10.99 0.42
C PHE A 49 11.42 10.20 0.07
N SER A 50 11.03 10.26 -1.20
CA SER A 50 9.96 9.42 -1.74
C SER A 50 10.53 8.09 -2.22
N LEU A 51 9.87 6.99 -1.89
CA LEU A 51 10.24 5.65 -2.34
C LEU A 51 9.15 5.12 -3.28
N ALA A 52 9.56 4.76 -4.49
CA ALA A 52 8.75 4.00 -5.45
C ALA A 52 9.59 2.82 -5.94
N LEU A 53 8.93 1.69 -6.16
CA LEU A 53 9.60 0.46 -6.58
C LEU A 53 9.70 0.41 -8.10
N ASP A 54 10.88 0.14 -8.66
CA ASP A 54 10.96 -0.18 -10.09
C ASP A 54 10.64 -1.66 -10.31
N SER A 55 9.44 -1.95 -10.83
CA SER A 55 8.98 -3.28 -11.24
C SER A 55 9.15 -3.53 -12.74
N GLY A 56 9.96 -2.74 -13.45
CA GLY A 56 10.17 -2.84 -14.90
C GLY A 56 10.77 -4.19 -15.31
N ARG A 57 11.73 -4.69 -14.53
CA ARG A 57 12.42 -5.97 -14.80
C ARG A 57 11.44 -7.15 -14.83
N ILE A 58 10.58 -7.28 -13.83
CA ILE A 58 9.62 -8.40 -13.74
C ILE A 58 8.52 -8.30 -14.82
N ALA A 59 8.10 -7.07 -15.14
CA ALA A 59 7.14 -6.83 -16.21
C ALA A 59 7.72 -7.21 -17.59
N ALA A 60 9.01 -6.96 -17.81
CA ALA A 60 9.67 -7.29 -19.07
C ALA A 60 10.00 -8.79 -19.20
N GLU A 61 10.50 -9.43 -18.15
CA GLU A 61 10.98 -10.81 -18.22
C GLU A 61 9.85 -11.85 -18.12
N ILE A 62 8.80 -11.60 -17.32
CA ILE A 62 7.73 -12.58 -17.08
C ILE A 62 6.31 -11.99 -17.18
N GLY A 63 6.17 -10.74 -17.62
CA GLY A 63 4.86 -10.12 -17.85
C GLY A 63 4.08 -9.73 -16.59
N TRP A 64 4.65 -9.91 -15.39
CA TRP A 64 3.94 -9.60 -14.15
C TRP A 64 3.67 -8.10 -14.01
N ARG A 65 2.46 -7.75 -13.58
CA ARG A 65 2.06 -6.38 -13.24
C ARG A 65 1.17 -6.39 -11.99
N ALA A 66 1.20 -5.32 -11.21
CA ALA A 66 0.23 -5.12 -10.14
C ALA A 66 -1.14 -4.85 -10.76
N GLU A 67 -2.10 -5.75 -10.53
CA GLU A 67 -3.47 -5.64 -11.06
C GLU A 67 -4.42 -4.94 -10.09
N THR A 68 -4.17 -5.10 -8.78
CA THR A 68 -4.97 -4.46 -7.73
C THR A 68 -4.59 -3.00 -7.59
N THR A 69 -5.55 -2.10 -7.83
CA THR A 69 -5.35 -0.67 -7.60
C THR A 69 -5.27 -0.35 -6.10
N LEU A 70 -4.69 0.80 -5.73
CA LEU A 70 -4.72 1.26 -4.34
C LEU A 70 -6.15 1.38 -3.79
N ALA A 71 -7.08 1.90 -4.59
CA ALA A 71 -8.48 2.07 -4.17
C ALA A 71 -9.14 0.71 -3.88
N GLU A 72 -8.94 -0.25 -4.76
CA GLU A 72 -9.45 -1.62 -4.59
C GLU A 72 -8.80 -2.32 -3.39
N GLY A 73 -7.48 -2.23 -3.25
CA GLY A 73 -6.76 -2.79 -2.11
C GLY A 73 -7.27 -2.24 -0.79
N LEU A 74 -7.43 -0.91 -0.69
CA LEU A 74 -8.00 -0.26 0.50
C LEU A 74 -9.42 -0.73 0.80
N ALA A 75 -10.28 -0.83 -0.22
CA ALA A 75 -11.65 -1.31 -0.05
C ALA A 75 -11.68 -2.75 0.49
N ARG A 76 -10.87 -3.66 -0.08
CA ARG A 76 -10.73 -5.05 0.39
C ARG A 76 -10.20 -5.13 1.82
N THR A 77 -9.19 -4.33 2.16
CA THR A 77 -8.62 -4.28 3.51
C THR A 77 -9.65 -3.79 4.54
N ILE A 78 -10.41 -2.74 4.22
CA ILE A 78 -11.45 -2.21 5.12
C ILE A 78 -12.58 -3.22 5.30
N ALA A 79 -13.03 -3.88 4.22
CA ALA A 79 -14.04 -4.93 4.29
C ALA A 79 -13.58 -6.09 5.18
N TYR A 80 -12.33 -6.54 5.01
CA TYR A 80 -11.72 -7.56 5.88
C TYR A 80 -11.75 -7.13 7.35
N TRP A 81 -11.30 -5.91 7.67
CA TRP A 81 -11.32 -5.40 9.04
C TRP A 81 -12.72 -5.31 9.64
N ARG A 82 -13.72 -4.91 8.86
CA ARG A 82 -15.13 -4.88 9.30
C ARG A 82 -15.67 -6.27 9.62
N ALA A 83 -15.29 -7.28 8.85
CA ALA A 83 -15.69 -8.66 9.10
C ALA A 83 -15.05 -9.25 10.37
N GLN A 84 -13.86 -8.79 10.75
CA GLN A 84 -13.16 -9.22 11.98
C GLN A 84 -13.56 -8.42 13.22
N ALA A 85 -14.13 -7.23 13.05
CA ALA A 85 -14.56 -6.40 14.17
C ALA A 85 -15.68 -7.11 14.92
N ARG A 86 -15.43 -7.49 16.18
CA ARG A 86 -16.50 -7.96 17.08
C ARG A 86 -17.56 -6.85 17.15
N PRO A 87 -18.86 -7.17 17.02
CA PRO A 87 -19.89 -6.16 17.25
C PRO A 87 -19.64 -5.52 18.61
N ALA A 88 -19.62 -4.19 18.64
CA ALA A 88 -19.63 -3.47 19.91
C ALA A 88 -20.82 -3.99 20.71
N ALA A 89 -20.60 -4.37 21.97
CA ALA A 89 -21.70 -4.76 22.84
C ALA A 89 -22.75 -3.65 22.79
N ALA A 90 -23.95 -3.99 22.34
CA ALA A 90 -25.07 -3.05 22.30
C ALA A 90 -25.22 -2.46 23.70
N SER A 91 -25.11 -1.13 23.79
CA SER A 91 -25.44 -0.35 24.97
C SER A 91 -26.87 0.16 24.81
#